data_AF-A0A7C6KF92-F1
#
_entry.id   AF-A0A7C6KF92-F1
#
_cell.length_a   1.000
_cell.length_b   1.000
_cell.length_c   1.000
_cell.angle_alpha   90.00
_cell.angle_beta   90.00
_cell.angle_gamma   90.00
#
_symmetry.space_group_name_H-M   'P 1'
#
loop_
_entity.id
_entity.type
_entity.pdbx_description
1 polymer ?
#
loop_
_entity_poly.entity_id
_entity_poly.type
_entity_poly.pdbx_seq_one_letter_code
_entity_poly.pdbx_strand_id
1 'polypeptide(L)'
;MNPLQRTIIEKAGHDNGFEHVLSSAGDAVILASARHRSQAAVTALAGGFEVRFQPATPALLPELLRSFQLWAGADDVFRVPTLADLAALLRRAASLSQALPNQAVRDYHVAVAQAVKTMSAEARGTEVERLVRQRLGQERYRDALLDYWGGACAVTGVAVTEALRASHAKPWAECTDDAERLDAFNGFLLVANLDALFDRFLISFDDAGHLLTSTRLSPSDLSGLGIHSGMTLRWLASEHRHYLQWHRERFLLGA
;
A
#
# COMPACT_ATOMS: atom_id res chain seq x y z
N MET A 1 28.34 9.73 16.42
CA MET A 1 27.37 8.79 17.00
C MET A 1 28.03 7.95 18.10
N ASN A 2 27.42 7.86 19.28
CA ASN A 2 27.94 7.03 20.38
C ASN A 2 27.37 5.59 20.34
N PRO A 3 27.93 4.63 21.10
CA PRO A 3 27.46 3.23 21.08
C PRO A 3 25.98 3.06 21.46
N LEU A 4 25.47 3.81 22.44
CA LEU A 4 24.06 3.74 22.85
C LEU A 4 23.12 4.20 21.72
N GLN A 5 23.44 5.31 21.06
CA GLN A 5 22.67 5.82 19.91
C GLN A 5 22.62 4.78 18.78
N ARG A 6 23.75 4.12 18.51
CA ARG A 6 23.83 3.04 17.51
C ARG A 6 22.89 1.89 17.88
N THR A 7 22.98 1.35 19.09
CA THR A 7 22.12 0.24 19.55
C THR A 7 20.64 0.61 19.51
N ILE A 8 20.28 1.85 19.87
CA ILE A 8 18.90 2.35 19.78
C ILE A 8 18.41 2.34 18.33
N ILE A 9 19.22 2.81 17.38
CA ILE A 9 18.87 2.83 15.96
C ILE A 9 18.74 1.40 15.41
N GLU A 10 19.68 0.50 15.74
CA GLU A 10 19.63 -0.90 15.32
C GLU A 10 18.36 -1.59 15.81
N LYS A 11 18.02 -1.41 17.09
CA LYS A 11 16.77 -1.91 17.67
C LYS A 11 15.54 -1.30 16.98
N ALA A 12 15.55 0.02 16.74
CA ALA A 12 14.47 0.69 16.04
C ALA A 12 14.30 0.17 14.60
N GLY A 13 15.39 -0.10 13.88
CA GLY A 13 15.33 -0.76 12.57
C GLY A 13 14.68 -2.12 12.67
N HIS A 14 15.20 -2.96 13.56
CA HIS A 14 14.75 -4.33 13.74
C HIS A 14 13.25 -4.43 14.07
N ASP A 15 12.77 -3.63 15.02
CA ASP A 15 11.38 -3.64 15.46
C ASP A 15 10.41 -3.07 14.41
N ASN A 16 10.92 -2.40 13.37
CA ASN A 16 10.12 -1.61 12.43
C ASN A 16 10.38 -1.95 10.95
N GLY A 17 10.71 -3.22 10.69
CA GLY A 17 10.75 -3.77 9.33
C GLY A 17 12.08 -3.66 8.61
N PHE A 18 13.15 -3.27 9.30
CA PHE A 18 14.52 -3.33 8.81
C PHE A 18 15.39 -4.18 9.74
N GLU A 19 15.16 -5.49 9.71
CA GLU A 19 15.73 -6.52 10.60
C GLU A 19 17.24 -6.78 10.44
N HIS A 20 17.86 -6.24 9.39
CA HIS A 20 19.28 -6.45 9.10
C HIS A 20 20.08 -5.16 9.16
N VAL A 21 21.23 -5.19 9.82
CA VAL A 21 22.20 -4.09 9.84
C VAL A 21 23.32 -4.42 8.86
N LEU A 22 23.40 -3.68 7.74
CA LEU A 22 24.43 -3.89 6.71
C LEU A 22 25.77 -3.27 7.12
N SER A 23 25.71 -2.11 7.77
CA SER A 23 26.87 -1.42 8.32
C SER A 23 26.42 -0.57 9.50
N SER A 24 27.21 -0.56 10.57
CA SER A 24 27.09 0.41 11.67
C SER A 24 28.41 1.13 11.97
N ALA A 25 29.36 1.03 11.04
CA ALA A 25 30.64 1.71 11.10
C ALA A 25 30.51 3.17 10.62
N GLY A 26 31.08 4.12 11.37
CA GLY A 26 31.03 5.55 11.05
C GLY A 26 29.94 6.30 11.81
N ASP A 27 29.38 7.31 11.15
CA ASP A 27 28.37 8.24 11.66
C ASP A 27 26.91 7.79 11.41
N ALA A 28 26.69 6.83 10.52
CA ALA A 28 25.38 6.28 10.18
C ALA A 28 25.26 4.76 10.47
N VAL A 29 24.02 4.31 10.65
CA VAL A 29 23.63 2.89 10.64
C VAL A 29 22.84 2.62 9.36
N ILE A 30 23.28 1.65 8.57
CA ILE A 30 22.62 1.21 7.34
C ILE A 30 21.75 -0.01 7.66
N LEU A 31 20.45 0.19 7.59
CA LEU A 31 19.41 -0.79 7.86
C LEU A 31 18.86 -1.37 6.55
N ALA A 32 18.56 -2.67 6.54
CA ALA A 32 17.99 -3.41 5.43
C ALA A 32 16.98 -4.46 5.91
N SER A 33 16.28 -5.10 4.99
CA SER A 33 15.28 -6.13 5.28
C SER A 33 15.46 -7.35 4.38
N ALA A 34 15.04 -8.52 4.87
CA ALA A 34 14.87 -9.70 4.03
C ALA A 34 13.52 -9.69 3.28
N ARG A 35 12.57 -8.85 3.71
CA ARG A 35 11.20 -8.78 3.18
C ARG A 35 11.03 -7.72 2.09
N HIS A 36 11.96 -6.79 1.98
CA HIS A 36 11.97 -5.79 0.92
C HIS A 36 13.39 -5.33 0.61
N ARG A 37 13.59 -4.71 -0.56
CA ARG A 37 14.92 -4.32 -1.04
C ARG A 37 15.33 -2.89 -0.69
N SER A 38 14.45 -2.10 -0.09
CA SER A 38 14.77 -0.74 0.35
C SER A 38 15.71 -0.76 1.55
N GLN A 39 16.65 0.19 1.60
CA GLN A 39 17.55 0.39 2.73
C GLN A 39 17.32 1.77 3.36
N ALA A 40 17.67 1.91 4.64
CA ALA A 40 17.60 3.18 5.37
C ALA A 40 18.94 3.47 6.05
N ALA A 41 19.56 4.60 5.70
CA ALA A 41 20.72 5.12 6.40
C ALA A 41 20.23 6.08 7.49
N VAL A 42 20.57 5.80 8.75
CA VAL A 42 20.13 6.59 9.91
C VAL A 42 21.33 7.15 10.65
N THR A 43 21.37 8.47 10.81
CA THR A 43 22.42 9.22 11.51
C THR A 43 21.83 9.88 12.75
N ALA A 44 22.47 9.69 13.91
CA ALA A 44 22.06 10.37 15.14
C ALA A 44 22.56 11.83 15.17
N LEU A 45 21.65 12.77 15.39
CA LEU A 45 21.93 14.20 15.54
C LEU A 45 21.70 14.65 16.99
N ALA A 46 22.14 15.87 17.33
CA ALA A 46 21.93 16.43 18.66
C ALA A 46 20.43 16.62 19.03
N GLY A 47 19.57 16.79 18.02
CA GLY A 47 18.13 17.04 18.19
C GLY A 47 17.21 16.00 17.55
N GLY A 48 17.70 14.78 17.30
CA GLY A 48 16.90 13.71 16.69
C GLY A 48 17.70 12.81 15.76
N PHE A 49 17.09 12.41 14.66
CA PHE A 49 17.67 11.51 13.67
C PHE A 49 17.51 12.05 12.26
N GLU A 50 18.53 11.81 11.45
CA GLU A 50 18.48 12.00 10.01
C GLU A 50 18.33 10.63 9.35
N VAL A 51 17.39 10.51 8.42
CA VAL A 51 17.10 9.25 7.71
C VAL A 51 17.15 9.51 6.20
N ARG A 52 17.97 8.74 5.48
CA ARG A 52 18.00 8.71 4.02
C ARG A 52 17.62 7.32 3.53
N PHE A 53 16.59 7.24 2.70
CA PHE A 53 16.19 5.97 2.09
C PHE A 53 16.93 5.74 0.78
N GLN A 54 17.34 4.49 0.56
CA GLN A 54 17.71 3.98 -0.76
C GLN A 54 16.56 3.08 -1.21
N PRO A 55 15.57 3.63 -1.94
CA PRO A 55 14.36 2.90 -2.25
C PRO A 55 14.61 1.86 -3.35
N ALA A 56 13.97 0.70 -3.24
CA ALA A 56 14.01 -0.31 -4.31
C ALA A 56 13.14 0.07 -5.54
N THR A 57 12.22 1.00 -5.36
CA THR A 57 11.28 1.50 -6.36
C THR A 57 11.16 3.01 -6.26
N PRO A 58 11.11 3.76 -7.37
CA PRO A 58 10.98 5.21 -7.33
C PRO A 58 9.70 5.69 -6.62
N ALA A 59 8.67 4.83 -6.50
CA ALA A 59 7.42 5.16 -5.83
C ALA A 59 7.54 5.33 -4.30
N LEU A 60 8.57 4.79 -3.64
CA LEU A 60 8.63 4.78 -2.17
C LEU A 60 8.74 6.19 -1.57
N LEU A 61 9.65 7.01 -2.09
CA LEU A 61 9.93 8.33 -1.54
C LEU A 61 8.71 9.27 -1.66
N PRO A 62 8.07 9.42 -2.83
CA PRO A 62 6.82 10.18 -2.95
C PRO A 62 5.75 9.75 -1.94
N GLU A 63 5.58 8.45 -1.72
CA GLU A 63 4.56 7.94 -0.79
C GLU A 63 4.90 8.21 0.68
N LEU A 64 6.19 8.17 1.04
CA LEU A 64 6.64 8.59 2.38
C LEU A 64 6.43 10.08 2.62
N LEU A 65 6.72 10.92 1.61
CA LEU A 65 6.53 12.37 1.69
C LEU A 65 5.08 12.74 1.98
N ARG A 66 4.09 11.98 1.48
CA ARG A 66 2.67 12.22 1.78
C ARG A 66 2.34 12.13 3.27
N SER A 67 2.99 11.22 4.00
CA SER A 67 2.72 10.98 5.42
C SER A 67 3.65 11.77 6.35
N PHE A 68 4.82 12.18 5.85
CA PHE A 68 5.89 12.76 6.67
C PHE A 68 6.47 14.06 6.10
N GLN A 69 5.65 14.83 5.37
CA GLN A 69 6.07 16.08 4.73
C GLN A 69 6.73 17.06 5.72
N LEU A 70 6.26 17.10 6.97
CA LEU A 70 6.80 17.96 8.03
C LEU A 70 8.27 17.66 8.38
N TRP A 71 8.74 16.44 8.10
CA TRP A 71 10.10 15.99 8.38
C TRP A 71 10.98 15.97 7.14
N ALA A 72 10.41 16.22 5.97
CA ALA A 72 11.15 16.22 4.72
C ALA A 72 12.04 17.46 4.61
N GLY A 73 13.34 17.24 4.42
CA GLY A 73 14.34 18.26 4.11
C GLY A 73 14.75 18.23 2.63
N ALA A 74 15.82 18.96 2.30
CA ALA A 74 16.45 18.89 0.99
C ALA A 74 17.03 17.48 0.71
N ASP A 75 17.12 17.12 -0.58
CA ASP A 75 17.73 15.87 -1.07
C ASP A 75 17.13 14.57 -0.51
N ASP A 76 15.79 14.52 -0.36
CA ASP A 76 15.02 13.35 0.11
C ASP A 76 15.47 12.83 1.50
N VAL A 77 15.96 13.74 2.34
CA VAL A 77 16.38 13.45 3.72
C VAL A 77 15.23 13.74 4.68
N PHE A 78 14.90 12.79 5.56
CA PHE A 78 13.93 12.98 6.63
C PHE A 78 14.63 13.30 7.94
N ARG A 79 14.24 14.39 8.61
CA ARG A 79 14.71 14.79 9.95
C ARG A 79 13.60 14.58 10.96
N VAL A 80 13.74 13.55 11.79
CA VAL A 80 12.74 13.17 12.80
C VAL A 80 13.24 13.49 14.21
N PRO A 81 12.41 14.13 15.07
CA PRO A 81 12.90 14.67 16.34
C PRO A 81 13.03 13.61 17.44
N THR A 82 12.21 12.55 17.40
CA THR A 82 12.17 11.54 18.47
C THR A 82 12.39 10.11 17.96
N LEU A 83 12.69 9.20 18.88
CA LEU A 83 12.77 7.77 18.58
C LEU A 83 11.42 7.19 18.14
N ALA A 84 10.31 7.71 18.65
CA ALA A 84 8.98 7.27 18.26
C ALA A 84 8.67 7.66 16.81
N ASP A 85 9.10 8.86 16.40
CA ASP A 85 8.96 9.35 15.02
C ASP A 85 9.85 8.57 14.06
N LEU A 86 11.09 8.26 14.46
CA LEU A 86 11.96 7.35 13.71
C LEU A 86 11.29 5.99 13.52
N ALA A 87 10.73 5.41 14.57
CA ALA A 87 10.05 4.13 14.49
C ALA A 87 8.81 4.20 13.57
N ALA A 88 8.03 5.27 13.63
CA ALA A 88 6.88 5.49 12.74
C ALA A 88 7.29 5.61 11.27
N LEU A 89 8.33 6.39 10.98
CA LEU A 89 8.89 6.55 9.63
C LEU A 89 9.41 5.22 9.08
N LEU A 90 10.19 4.47 9.87
CA LEU A 90 10.72 3.16 9.46
C LEU A 90 9.60 2.14 9.20
N ARG A 91 8.61 2.02 10.11
CA ARG A 91 7.47 1.10 9.89
C ARG A 91 6.76 1.42 8.59
N ARG A 92 6.46 2.69 8.35
CA ARG A 92 5.74 3.12 7.15
C ARG A 92 6.56 2.88 5.89
N ALA A 93 7.88 3.11 5.93
CA ALA A 93 8.76 2.81 4.81
C ALA A 93 8.84 1.32 4.51
N ALA A 94 8.87 0.47 5.55
CA ALA A 94 8.87 -0.97 5.39
C ALA A 94 7.53 -1.50 4.83
N SER A 95 6.39 -1.01 5.34
CA SER A 95 5.06 -1.34 4.80
C SER A 95 4.93 -0.92 3.34
N LEU A 96 5.33 0.30 2.98
CA LEU A 96 5.30 0.77 1.59
C LEU A 96 6.28 -0.02 0.71
N SER A 97 7.47 -0.36 1.20
CA SER A 97 8.45 -1.16 0.44
C SER A 97 7.98 -2.59 0.17
N GLN A 98 7.06 -3.11 1.00
CA GLN A 98 6.39 -4.39 0.79
C GLN A 98 5.12 -4.25 -0.08
N ALA A 99 4.41 -3.12 -0.02
CA ALA A 99 3.22 -2.92 -0.83
C ALA A 99 3.53 -2.52 -2.29
N LEU A 100 4.63 -1.80 -2.52
CA LEU A 100 4.99 -1.23 -3.82
C LEU A 100 5.69 -2.26 -4.75
N PRO A 101 5.55 -2.14 -6.09
CA PRO A 101 4.88 -3.16 -6.93
C PRO A 101 5.55 -4.53 -7.17
N ASN A 102 6.43 -5.04 -6.30
CA ASN A 102 7.10 -6.31 -6.58
C ASN A 102 7.08 -7.34 -5.44
N GLN A 103 6.71 -6.97 -4.21
CA GLN A 103 6.73 -7.93 -3.11
C GLN A 103 5.42 -8.73 -3.00
N ALA A 104 4.25 -8.11 -3.15
CA ALA A 104 2.96 -8.81 -3.16
C ALA A 104 2.91 -9.95 -4.20
N VAL A 105 3.42 -9.70 -5.42
CA VAL A 105 3.54 -10.71 -6.50
C VAL A 105 4.47 -11.86 -6.11
N ARG A 106 5.62 -11.56 -5.50
CA ARG A 106 6.57 -12.59 -5.03
C ARG A 106 5.95 -13.45 -3.92
N ASP A 107 5.33 -12.82 -2.94
CA ASP A 107 4.71 -13.49 -1.80
C ASP A 107 3.54 -14.37 -2.26
N TYR A 108 2.77 -13.90 -3.23
CA TYR A 108 1.76 -14.69 -3.91
C TYR A 108 2.35 -15.92 -4.60
N HIS A 109 3.40 -15.77 -5.42
CA HIS A 109 4.04 -16.91 -6.09
C HIS A 109 4.58 -17.94 -5.10
N VAL A 110 5.19 -17.51 -3.99
CA VAL A 110 5.67 -18.40 -2.92
C VAL A 110 4.50 -19.13 -2.26
N ALA A 111 3.44 -18.41 -1.89
CA ALA A 111 2.27 -18.99 -1.23
C ALA A 111 1.55 -20.00 -2.15
N VAL A 112 1.40 -19.68 -3.43
CA VAL A 112 0.82 -20.58 -4.43
C VAL A 112 1.68 -21.83 -4.63
N ALA A 113 3.01 -21.68 -4.75
CA ALA A 113 3.91 -22.82 -4.91
C ALA A 113 3.82 -23.78 -3.71
N GLN A 114 3.73 -23.24 -2.48
CA GLN A 114 3.55 -24.04 -1.27
C GLN A 114 2.19 -24.74 -1.27
N ALA A 115 1.10 -24.03 -1.58
CA ALA A 115 -0.23 -24.61 -1.64
C ALA A 115 -0.31 -25.74 -2.67
N VAL A 116 0.16 -25.52 -3.90
CA VAL A 116 0.18 -26.52 -4.98
C VAL A 116 1.00 -27.76 -4.60
N LYS A 117 2.10 -27.60 -3.86
CA LYS A 117 2.92 -28.72 -3.37
C LYS A 117 2.14 -29.63 -2.42
N THR A 118 1.29 -29.05 -1.57
CA THR A 118 0.45 -29.79 -0.61
C THR A 118 -0.85 -30.35 -1.21
N MET A 119 -1.22 -29.93 -2.41
CA MET A 119 -2.41 -30.44 -3.11
C MET A 119 -2.19 -31.84 -3.68
N SER A 120 -3.28 -32.63 -3.72
CA SER A 120 -3.28 -33.95 -4.38
C SER A 120 -3.08 -33.80 -5.89
N ALA A 121 -2.60 -34.87 -6.53
CA ALA A 121 -2.32 -34.84 -7.97
C ALA A 121 -3.58 -34.58 -8.81
N GLU A 122 -4.73 -35.08 -8.35
CA GLU A 122 -6.04 -34.94 -9.01
C GLU A 122 -6.60 -33.52 -8.92
N ALA A 123 -6.14 -32.73 -7.94
CA ALA A 123 -6.58 -31.34 -7.77
C ALA A 123 -5.75 -30.33 -8.57
N ARG A 124 -4.57 -30.72 -9.07
CA ARG A 124 -3.69 -29.84 -9.86
C ARG A 124 -4.23 -29.63 -11.27
N GLY A 125 -4.16 -28.40 -11.77
CA GLY A 125 -4.70 -28.03 -13.08
C GLY A 125 -6.23 -28.03 -13.15
N THR A 126 -6.92 -28.15 -12.01
CA THR A 126 -8.38 -28.14 -11.93
C THR A 126 -8.91 -26.80 -11.41
N GLU A 127 -10.23 -26.67 -11.40
CA GLU A 127 -10.94 -25.55 -10.78
C GLU A 127 -10.56 -25.35 -9.30
N VAL A 128 -10.18 -26.43 -8.59
CA VAL A 128 -9.71 -26.34 -7.20
C VAL A 128 -8.45 -25.49 -7.11
N GLU A 129 -7.47 -25.68 -8.01
CA GLU A 129 -6.25 -24.88 -8.04
C GLU A 129 -6.56 -23.41 -8.38
N ARG A 130 -7.49 -23.18 -9.32
CA ARG A 130 -7.90 -21.82 -9.71
C ARG A 130 -8.49 -21.05 -8.52
N LEU A 131 -9.36 -21.69 -7.73
CA LEU A 131 -9.96 -21.11 -6.53
C LEU A 131 -8.91 -20.82 -5.45
N VAL A 132 -7.95 -21.71 -5.24
CA VAL A 132 -6.85 -21.50 -4.27
C VAL A 132 -5.99 -20.30 -4.68
N ARG A 133 -5.60 -20.21 -5.96
CA ARG A 133 -4.86 -19.06 -6.50
C ARG A 133 -5.63 -17.77 -6.31
N GLN A 134 -6.91 -17.74 -6.69
CA GLN A 134 -7.74 -16.55 -6.51
C GLN A 134 -7.83 -16.12 -5.04
N ARG A 135 -8.07 -17.06 -4.12
CA ARG A 135 -8.14 -16.76 -2.68
C ARG A 135 -6.84 -16.16 -2.16
N LEU A 136 -5.71 -16.81 -2.41
CA LEU A 136 -4.40 -16.33 -1.97
C LEU A 136 -4.08 -14.97 -2.58
N GLY A 137 -4.41 -14.78 -3.87
CA GLY A 137 -4.20 -13.53 -4.57
C GLY A 137 -5.01 -12.37 -3.97
N GLN A 138 -6.30 -12.60 -3.70
CA GLN A 138 -7.19 -11.62 -3.07
C GLN A 138 -6.75 -11.27 -1.63
N GLU A 139 -6.31 -12.26 -0.85
CA GLU A 139 -5.73 -12.04 0.48
C GLU A 139 -4.48 -11.14 0.39
N ARG A 140 -3.53 -11.46 -0.51
CA ARG A 140 -2.30 -10.66 -0.68
C ARG A 140 -2.57 -9.25 -1.19
N TYR A 141 -3.51 -9.10 -2.12
CA TYR A 141 -3.92 -7.79 -2.61
C TYR A 141 -4.54 -6.94 -1.49
N ARG A 142 -5.37 -7.56 -0.64
CA ARG A 142 -5.94 -6.90 0.53
C ARG A 142 -4.87 -6.43 1.51
N ASP A 143 -3.90 -7.28 1.82
CA ASP A 143 -2.77 -6.92 2.70
C ASP A 143 -1.99 -5.73 2.12
N ALA A 144 -1.69 -5.76 0.81
CA ALA A 144 -0.99 -4.68 0.13
C ALA A 144 -1.76 -3.35 0.18
N LEU A 145 -3.09 -3.36 0.02
CA LEU A 145 -3.91 -2.16 0.16
C LEU A 145 -4.03 -1.68 1.60
N LEU A 146 -4.10 -2.58 2.60
CA LEU A 146 -4.04 -2.21 4.01
C LEU A 146 -2.73 -1.49 4.33
N ASP A 147 -1.61 -2.04 3.88
CA ASP A 147 -0.30 -1.41 4.04
C ASP A 147 -0.22 -0.08 3.30
N TYR A 148 -0.62 -0.04 2.03
CA TYR A 148 -0.56 1.18 1.21
C TYR A 148 -1.41 2.30 1.82
N TRP A 149 -2.66 2.02 2.22
CA TRP A 149 -3.57 3.01 2.80
C TRP A 149 -3.40 3.26 4.30
N GLY A 150 -2.43 2.60 4.94
CA GLY A 150 -2.14 2.80 6.37
C GLY A 150 -3.28 2.31 7.26
N GLY A 151 -3.93 1.21 6.87
CA GLY A 151 -5.02 0.58 7.62
C GLY A 151 -6.33 1.35 7.63
N ALA A 152 -6.50 2.35 6.75
CA ALA A 152 -7.65 3.24 6.77
C ALA A 152 -8.23 3.49 5.38
N CYS A 153 -9.55 3.69 5.30
CA CYS A 153 -10.26 3.95 4.05
C CYS A 153 -9.61 5.09 3.25
N ALA A 154 -9.48 4.88 1.94
CA ALA A 154 -8.91 5.81 0.99
C ALA A 154 -9.67 7.14 0.89
N VAL A 155 -10.97 7.14 1.22
CA VAL A 155 -11.83 8.33 1.16
C VAL A 155 -12.15 8.85 2.57
N THR A 156 -12.71 8.00 3.43
CA THR A 156 -13.27 8.45 4.72
C THR A 156 -12.25 8.46 5.86
N GLY A 157 -11.09 7.82 5.69
CA GLY A 157 -10.10 7.65 6.77
C GLY A 157 -10.52 6.69 7.90
N VAL A 158 -11.67 6.02 7.79
CA VAL A 158 -12.12 5.01 8.77
C VAL A 158 -11.08 3.88 8.85
N ALA A 159 -10.60 3.59 10.07
CA ALA A 159 -9.55 2.60 10.34
C ALA A 159 -10.06 1.29 10.98
N VAL A 160 -11.36 1.00 10.87
CA VAL A 160 -11.98 -0.25 11.32
C VAL A 160 -11.81 -1.30 10.22
N THR A 161 -10.74 -2.10 10.30
CA THR A 161 -10.28 -2.96 9.20
C THR A 161 -11.33 -4.00 8.76
N GLU A 162 -12.21 -4.44 9.65
CA GLU A 162 -13.32 -5.35 9.38
C GLU A 162 -14.36 -4.74 8.42
N ALA A 163 -14.53 -3.42 8.47
CA ALA A 163 -15.40 -2.65 7.60
C ALA A 163 -14.76 -2.27 6.26
N LEU A 164 -13.45 -2.53 6.10
CA LEU A 164 -12.70 -2.20 4.89
C LEU A 164 -12.69 -3.35 3.88
N ARG A 165 -12.67 -3.01 2.60
CA ARG A 165 -12.63 -3.90 1.45
C ARG A 165 -11.58 -3.42 0.46
N ALA A 166 -10.91 -4.38 -0.17
CA ALA A 166 -9.88 -4.16 -1.15
C ALA A 166 -10.54 -4.15 -2.52
N SER A 167 -10.79 -2.96 -3.05
CA SER A 167 -11.62 -2.77 -4.24
C SER A 167 -10.73 -2.53 -5.46
N HIS A 168 -10.80 -3.42 -6.45
CA HIS A 168 -10.04 -3.28 -7.69
C HIS A 168 -10.65 -2.21 -8.60
N ALA A 169 -9.81 -1.38 -9.22
CA ALA A 169 -10.26 -0.48 -10.30
C ALA A 169 -10.43 -1.23 -11.62
N LYS A 170 -9.44 -2.06 -12.00
CA LYS A 170 -9.57 -3.06 -13.06
C LYS A 170 -9.81 -4.43 -12.40
N PRO A 171 -11.01 -5.03 -12.53
CA PRO A 171 -11.38 -6.27 -11.86
C PRO A 171 -10.40 -7.41 -12.13
N TRP A 172 -10.25 -8.28 -11.15
CA TRP A 172 -9.35 -9.43 -11.17
C TRP A 172 -9.41 -10.26 -12.46
N ALA A 173 -10.64 -10.48 -12.97
CA ALA A 173 -10.90 -11.29 -14.15
C ALA A 173 -10.46 -10.61 -15.47
N GLU A 174 -10.36 -9.28 -15.48
CA GLU A 174 -9.97 -8.49 -16.65
C GLU A 174 -8.47 -8.11 -16.65
N CYS A 175 -7.76 -8.37 -15.54
CA CYS A 175 -6.31 -8.18 -15.44
C CYS A 175 -5.53 -9.16 -16.33
N THR A 176 -4.52 -8.66 -17.04
CA THR A 176 -3.71 -9.41 -18.00
C THR A 176 -2.75 -10.39 -17.34
N ASP A 177 -2.24 -10.05 -16.15
CA ASP A 177 -1.28 -10.85 -15.41
C ASP A 177 -1.43 -10.69 -13.89
N ASP A 178 -0.62 -11.45 -13.15
CA ASP A 178 -0.60 -11.39 -11.68
C ASP A 178 0.03 -10.10 -11.14
N ALA A 179 0.79 -9.37 -11.96
CA ALA A 179 1.33 -8.07 -11.56
C ALA A 179 0.19 -7.06 -11.44
N GLU A 180 -0.69 -6.94 -12.45
CA GLU A 180 -1.87 -6.06 -12.36
C GLU A 180 -2.84 -6.49 -11.25
N ARG A 181 -3.04 -7.79 -11.04
CA ARG A 181 -3.96 -8.31 -10.01
C ARG A 181 -3.53 -7.96 -8.58
N LEU A 182 -2.23 -7.87 -8.37
CA LEU A 182 -1.61 -7.68 -7.06
C LEU A 182 -0.99 -6.28 -6.90
N ASP A 183 -1.15 -5.41 -7.90
CA ASP A 183 -0.67 -4.04 -7.86
C ASP A 183 -1.55 -3.21 -6.93
N ALA A 184 -0.97 -2.70 -5.84
CA ALA A 184 -1.68 -1.83 -4.89
C ALA A 184 -2.26 -0.57 -5.54
N PHE A 185 -1.75 -0.16 -6.71
CA PHE A 185 -2.29 0.97 -7.48
C PHE A 185 -3.52 0.62 -8.33
N ASN A 186 -3.81 -0.68 -8.51
CA ASN A 186 -5.01 -1.15 -9.21
C ASN A 186 -6.26 -1.10 -8.33
N GLY A 187 -6.43 -0.07 -7.50
CA GLY A 187 -7.62 0.08 -6.68
C GLY A 187 -7.39 0.80 -5.36
N PHE A 188 -8.37 0.64 -4.47
CA PHE A 188 -8.50 1.43 -3.25
C PHE A 188 -8.96 0.57 -2.07
N LEU A 189 -8.48 0.90 -0.88
CA LEU A 189 -9.05 0.38 0.36
C LEU A 189 -10.28 1.20 0.72
N LEU A 190 -11.48 0.64 0.62
CA LEU A 190 -12.75 1.37 0.78
C LEU A 190 -13.58 0.80 1.92
N VAL A 191 -14.41 1.63 2.55
CA VAL A 191 -15.49 1.13 3.41
C VAL A 191 -16.52 0.39 2.55
N ALA A 192 -17.20 -0.60 3.14
CA ALA A 192 -18.05 -1.56 2.41
C ALA A 192 -19.09 -0.93 1.47
N ASN A 193 -19.69 0.21 1.83
CA ASN A 193 -20.61 0.96 0.98
C ASN A 193 -19.91 1.55 -0.25
N LEU A 194 -18.75 2.19 -0.09
CA LEU A 194 -18.00 2.76 -1.20
C LEU A 194 -17.43 1.67 -2.11
N ASP A 195 -16.96 0.56 -1.54
CA ASP A 195 -16.51 -0.62 -2.29
C ASP A 195 -17.61 -1.16 -3.20
N ALA A 196 -18.79 -1.44 -2.65
CA ALA A 196 -19.92 -1.96 -3.42
C ALA A 196 -20.35 -1.03 -4.57
N LEU A 197 -20.21 0.28 -4.40
CA LEU A 197 -20.55 1.25 -5.43
C LEU A 197 -19.44 1.41 -6.47
N PHE A 198 -18.17 1.32 -6.06
CA PHE A 198 -17.03 1.41 -6.96
C PHE A 198 -16.96 0.18 -7.86
N ASP A 199 -17.04 -1.03 -7.30
CA ASP A 199 -17.04 -2.31 -8.05
C ASP A 199 -18.18 -2.40 -9.09
N ARG A 200 -19.29 -1.69 -8.85
CA ARG A 200 -20.45 -1.62 -9.75
C ARG A 200 -20.46 -0.39 -10.65
N PHE A 201 -19.36 0.36 -10.72
CA PHE A 201 -19.25 1.57 -11.52
C PHE A 201 -20.38 2.58 -11.24
N LEU A 202 -20.87 2.65 -10.00
CA LEU A 202 -21.87 3.62 -9.53
C LEU A 202 -21.19 4.87 -8.95
N ILE A 203 -19.94 4.74 -8.51
CA ILE A 203 -19.04 5.86 -8.23
C ILE A 203 -17.72 5.65 -8.95
N SER A 204 -16.94 6.72 -9.13
CA SER A 204 -15.57 6.66 -9.62
C SER A 204 -14.79 7.86 -9.04
N PHE A 205 -13.56 8.11 -9.51
CA PHE A 205 -12.77 9.27 -9.12
C PHE A 205 -12.19 9.99 -10.35
N ASP A 206 -12.20 11.32 -10.34
CA ASP A 206 -11.52 12.12 -11.36
C ASP A 206 -9.99 12.11 -11.18
N ASP A 207 -9.25 12.78 -12.07
CA ASP A 207 -7.78 12.82 -12.02
C ASP A 207 -7.20 13.62 -10.84
N ALA A 208 -8.05 14.38 -10.14
CA ALA A 208 -7.71 15.04 -8.89
C ALA A 208 -8.15 14.22 -7.66
N GLY A 209 -8.80 13.08 -7.86
CA GLY A 209 -9.29 12.20 -6.81
C GLY A 209 -10.65 12.60 -6.23
N HIS A 210 -11.39 13.53 -6.82
CA HIS A 210 -12.76 13.84 -6.38
C HIS A 210 -13.71 12.71 -6.77
N LEU A 211 -14.61 12.37 -5.84
CA LEU A 211 -15.60 11.33 -6.05
C LEU A 211 -16.62 11.78 -7.12
N LEU A 212 -16.77 10.94 -8.14
CA LEU A 212 -17.78 11.04 -9.19
C LEU A 212 -18.95 10.13 -8.84
N THR A 213 -20.18 10.57 -9.10
CA THR A 213 -21.40 9.79 -8.84
C THR A 213 -22.16 9.53 -10.13
N SER A 214 -22.68 8.32 -10.28
CA SER A 214 -23.52 7.95 -11.42
C SER A 214 -24.89 8.62 -11.30
N THR A 215 -25.46 9.05 -12.44
CA THR A 215 -26.83 9.58 -12.52
C THR A 215 -27.90 8.53 -12.16
N ARG A 216 -27.51 7.25 -12.04
CA ARG A 216 -28.37 6.17 -11.54
C ARG A 216 -28.68 6.29 -10.05
N LEU A 217 -27.90 7.06 -9.29
CA LEU A 217 -28.11 7.26 -7.86
C LEU A 217 -28.89 8.56 -7.61
N SER A 218 -30.04 8.47 -6.94
CA SER A 218 -30.79 9.66 -6.55
C SER A 218 -30.09 10.40 -5.38
N PRO A 219 -30.39 11.69 -5.15
CA PRO A 219 -29.87 12.41 -3.99
C PRO A 219 -30.21 11.73 -2.65
N SER A 220 -31.38 11.11 -2.53
CA SER A 220 -31.75 10.33 -1.34
C SER A 220 -30.92 9.07 -1.19
N ASP A 221 -30.60 8.37 -2.28
CA ASP A 221 -29.73 7.20 -2.24
C ASP A 221 -28.32 7.60 -1.80
N LEU A 222 -27.77 8.67 -2.37
CA LEU A 222 -26.45 9.21 -1.99
C LEU A 222 -26.41 9.53 -0.50
N SER A 223 -27.41 10.25 0.01
CA SER A 223 -27.48 10.57 1.44
C SER A 223 -27.60 9.31 2.31
N GLY A 224 -28.42 8.33 1.93
CA GLY A 224 -28.58 7.07 2.66
C GLY A 224 -27.33 6.18 2.63
N LEU A 225 -26.54 6.29 1.56
CA LEU A 225 -25.25 5.63 1.39
C LEU A 225 -24.09 6.39 2.04
N GLY A 226 -24.35 7.55 2.64
CA GLY A 226 -23.33 8.39 3.27
C GLY A 226 -22.41 9.11 2.26
N ILE A 227 -22.85 9.26 1.01
CA ILE A 227 -22.14 10.03 -0.01
C ILE A 227 -22.61 11.48 0.04
N HIS A 228 -21.66 12.40 0.15
CA HIS A 228 -21.90 13.83 0.11
C HIS A 228 -20.89 14.54 -0.79
N SER A 229 -21.20 15.79 -1.14
CA SER A 229 -20.30 16.63 -1.92
C SER A 229 -18.95 16.82 -1.22
N GLY A 230 -17.87 16.85 -2.00
CA GLY A 230 -16.51 17.10 -1.50
C GLY A 230 -15.76 15.85 -1.02
N MET A 231 -16.37 14.66 -1.10
CA MET A 231 -15.63 13.42 -0.87
C MET A 231 -14.50 13.28 -1.90
N THR A 232 -13.29 13.01 -1.41
CA THR A 232 -12.09 12.89 -2.22
C THR A 232 -11.18 11.82 -1.63
N LEU A 233 -10.33 11.25 -2.48
CA LEU A 233 -9.26 10.38 -2.02
C LEU A 233 -8.30 11.18 -1.14
N ARG A 234 -7.86 10.59 -0.02
CA ARG A 234 -6.83 11.18 0.86
C ARG A 234 -5.54 11.45 0.10
N TRP A 235 -5.25 10.63 -0.91
CA TRP A 235 -4.18 10.85 -1.88
C TRP A 235 -4.42 10.09 -3.18
N LEU A 236 -3.72 10.50 -4.24
CA LEU A 236 -3.71 9.82 -5.54
C LEU A 236 -2.29 9.80 -6.10
N ALA A 237 -1.79 8.61 -6.47
CA ALA A 237 -0.50 8.44 -7.16
C ALA A 237 -0.67 8.35 -8.67
N SER A 238 0.38 8.73 -9.41
CA SER A 238 0.40 8.67 -10.88
C SER A 238 0.08 7.28 -11.43
N GLU A 239 0.52 6.25 -10.71
CA GLU A 239 0.39 4.84 -11.05
C GLU A 239 -1.08 4.38 -11.03
N HIS A 240 -1.93 5.00 -10.20
CA HIS A 240 -3.37 4.71 -10.21
C HIS A 240 -4.05 5.18 -11.50
N ARG A 241 -3.48 6.16 -12.22
CA ARG A 241 -4.20 6.89 -13.27
C ARG A 241 -4.67 5.99 -14.40
N HIS A 242 -3.85 5.03 -14.82
CA HIS A 242 -4.24 4.15 -15.92
C HIS A 242 -5.36 3.18 -15.53
N TYR A 243 -5.36 2.68 -14.29
CA TYR A 243 -6.46 1.85 -13.78
C TYR A 243 -7.73 2.67 -13.54
N LEU A 244 -7.61 3.89 -13.00
CA LEU A 244 -8.74 4.82 -12.85
C LEU A 244 -9.33 5.25 -14.19
N GLN A 245 -8.49 5.46 -15.20
CA GLN A 245 -8.97 5.75 -16.55
C GLN A 245 -9.82 4.58 -17.07
N TRP A 246 -9.30 3.36 -16.99
CA TRP A 246 -10.02 2.15 -17.37
C TRP A 246 -11.36 2.01 -16.61
N HIS A 247 -11.37 2.31 -15.31
CA HIS A 247 -12.56 2.25 -14.47
C HIS A 247 -13.59 3.33 -14.86
N ARG A 248 -13.12 4.57 -15.12
CA ARG A 248 -13.96 5.68 -15.58
C ARG A 248 -14.60 5.40 -16.93
N GLU A 249 -13.91 4.73 -17.85
CA GLU A 249 -14.49 4.34 -19.14
C GLU A 249 -15.75 3.47 -18.96
N ARG A 250 -15.74 2.52 -18.02
CA ARG A 250 -16.94 1.70 -17.68
C ARG A 250 -18.00 2.48 -16.91
N PHE A 251 -17.58 3.32 -15.97
CA PHE A 251 -18.48 4.23 -15.24
C PHE A 251 -19.28 5.14 -16.20
N LEU A 252 -18.63 5.70 -17.22
CA LEU A 252 -19.28 6.56 -18.21
C LEU A 252 -20.21 5.80 -19.16
N LEU A 253 -19.94 4.52 -19.42
CA LEU A 253 -20.79 3.65 -20.23
C LEU A 253 -22.04 3.16 -19.48
N GLY A 254 -22.14 3.39 -18.17
CA GLY A 254 -23.25 2.91 -17.35
C GLY A 254 -23.31 1.40 -17.21
N ALA A 255 -22.16 0.72 -17.34
CA ALA A 255 -22.00 -0.72 -17.20
C ALA A 255 -22.37 -1.22 -15.79
#